data_AF-A0A973LYY3-F1
#
_entry.id   AF-A0A973LYY3-F1
#
_cell.length_a   1.000
_cell.length_b   1.000
_cell.length_c   1.000
_cell.angle_alpha   90.00
_cell.angle_beta   90.00
_cell.angle_gamma   90.00
#
_symmetry.space_group_name_H-M   'P 1'
#
loop_
_entity.id
_entity.type
_entity.pdbx_description
1 polymer ?
#
loop_
_entity_poly.entity_id
_entity_poly.type
_entity_poly.pdbx_seq_one_letter_code
_entity_poly.pdbx_strand_id
1 'polypeptide(L)' 'LRALLVLPPDGPPEYDLLAACARRGIALRGLTPLRQSPGPGGLLIGYAAPSERAYPAALEALAETLTWEPARPPARSTG' A
#
# COMPACT_ATOMS: atom_id res chain seq x y z
N LEU A 1 -6.16 15.07 5.22
CA LEU A 1 -4.90 14.94 4.48
C LEU A 1 -5.10 13.96 3.32
N ARG A 2 -4.41 14.09 2.18
CA ARG A 2 -4.34 13.01 1.16
C ARG A 2 -2.89 12.65 0.91
N ALA A 3 -2.59 11.36 0.91
CA ALA A 3 -1.26 10.83 0.64
C ALA A 3 -1.36 9.73 -0.42
N LEU A 4 -0.32 9.64 -1.25
CA LEU A 4 -0.13 8.55 -2.20
C LEU A 4 1.07 7.74 -1.74
N LEU A 5 0.87 6.44 -1.55
CA LEU A 5 1.95 5.48 -1.33
C LEU A 5 2.19 4.73 -2.63
N VAL A 6 3.37 4.88 -3.22
CA VAL A 6 3.81 4.10 -4.38
C VAL A 6 4.44 2.81 -3.87
N LEU A 7 4.01 1.67 -4.41
CA LEU A 7 4.56 0.37 -4.05
C LEU A 7 5.88 0.16 -4.80
N PRO A 8 6.88 -0.47 -4.16
CA PRO A 8 8.08 -0.84 -4.88
C PRO A 8 7.78 -1.93 -5.93
N PRO A 9 8.59 -2.05 -6.99
CA PRO A 9 8.31 -2.98 -8.09
C PRO A 9 8.27 -4.46 -7.68
N ASP A 10 9.03 -4.81 -6.64
CA ASP A 10 9.14 -6.12 -6.00
C ASP A 10 8.23 -6.27 -4.76
N GLY A 11 7.34 -5.29 -4.55
CA GLY A 11 6.33 -5.33 -3.51
C GLY A 11 5.14 -6.23 -3.86
N PRO A 12 4.28 -6.51 -2.87
CA PRO A 12 3.05 -7.26 -3.10
C PRO A 12 2.13 -6.54 -4.09
N PRO A 13 1.32 -7.28 -4.86
CA PRO A 13 0.35 -6.71 -5.77
C PRO A 13 -0.61 -5.73 -5.07
N GLU A 14 -0.99 -4.65 -5.77
CA GLU A 14 -1.93 -3.65 -5.26
C GLU A 14 -3.25 -4.27 -4.77
N TYR A 15 -3.76 -5.28 -5.50
CA TYR A 15 -4.98 -5.99 -5.14
C TYR A 15 -4.87 -6.73 -3.79
N ASP A 16 -3.74 -7.40 -3.53
CA ASP A 16 -3.54 -8.18 -2.31
C ASP A 16 -3.49 -7.27 -1.08
N LEU A 17 -2.85 -6.11 -1.22
CA LEU A 17 -2.82 -5.09 -0.16
C LEU A 17 -4.21 -4.50 0.10
N LEU A 18 -4.99 -4.22 -0.93
CA LEU A 18 -6.37 -3.75 -0.76
C LEU A 18 -7.23 -4.79 -0.03
N ALA A 19 -7.09 -6.06 -0.38
CA ALA A 19 -7.78 -7.14 0.31
C ALA A 19 -7.34 -7.26 1.77
N ALA A 20 -6.04 -7.14 2.06
CA ALA A 20 -5.50 -7.16 3.43
C ALA A 20 -6.00 -5.98 4.27
N CYS A 21 -6.05 -4.78 3.69
CA CYS A 21 -6.61 -3.60 4.33
C CYS A 21 -8.10 -3.78 4.63
N ALA A 22 -8.88 -4.26 3.67
CA ALA A 22 -10.32 -4.48 3.84
C ALA A 22 -10.63 -5.47 4.98
N ARG A 23 -9.86 -6.56 5.11
CA ARG A 23 -9.98 -7.52 6.23
C ARG A 23 -9.75 -6.89 7.61
N ARG A 24 -9.00 -5.79 7.67
CA ARG A 24 -8.73 -5.02 8.89
C ARG A 24 -9.64 -3.79 9.06
N GLY A 25 -10.66 -3.65 8.22
CA GLY A 25 -11.58 -2.51 8.25
C GLY A 25 -10.96 -1.21 7.73
N ILE A 26 -9.83 -1.28 7.03
CA ILE A 26 -9.14 -0.12 6.46
C ILE A 26 -9.63 0.07 5.01
N ALA A 27 -10.41 1.12 4.78
CA ALA A 27 -10.92 1.45 3.46
C ALA A 27 -9.91 2.29 2.66
N LEU A 28 -9.29 1.70 1.64
CA LEU A 28 -8.37 2.38 0.71
C LEU A 28 -8.83 2.25 -0.74
N ARG A 29 -8.22 3.05 -1.62
CA ARG A 29 -8.38 2.94 -3.07
C ARG A 29 -7.03 2.65 -3.72
N GLY A 30 -7.02 1.81 -4.75
CA GLY A 30 -5.83 1.56 -5.57
C GLY A 30 -5.51 2.73 -6.50
N LEU A 31 -4.26 2.86 -6.90
CA LEU A 31 -3.80 3.85 -7.87
C LEU A 31 -4.04 3.38 -9.32
N THR A 32 -4.14 2.06 -9.56
CA THR A 32 -4.31 1.50 -10.92
C THR A 32 -5.48 2.11 -11.70
N PRO A 33 -6.68 2.31 -11.13
CA PRO A 33 -7.79 2.89 -11.88
C PRO A 33 -7.60 4.37 -12.26
N LEU A 34 -6.65 5.08 -11.65
CA LEU A 34 -6.41 6.51 -11.90
C LEU A 34 -5.17 6.76 -12.77
N ARG A 35 -4.38 5.71 -13.06
CA ARG A 35 -3.13 5.82 -13.80
C ARG A 35 -3.38 6.09 -15.29
N GLN A 36 -2.56 6.96 -15.87
CA GLN A 36 -2.58 7.31 -17.31
C GLN A 36 -1.52 6.54 -18.11
N SER A 37 -0.51 5.98 -17.44
CA SER A 37 0.60 5.23 -18.04
C SER A 37 0.92 3.98 -17.21
N PRO A 38 1.50 2.92 -17.82
CA PRO A 38 1.97 1.75 -17.09
C PRO A 38 3.02 2.09 -16.02
N GLY A 39 3.02 1.37 -14.90
CA GLY A 39 3.97 1.58 -13.81
C GLY A 39 3.63 0.79 -12.54
N PRO A 40 4.44 0.93 -11.47
CA PRO A 40 4.24 0.21 -10.21
C PRO A 40 2.90 0.51 -9.56
N GLY A 41 2.34 -0.43 -8.78
CA GLY A 41 1.12 -0.26 -7.99
C GLY A 41 1.15 0.92 -7.00
N GLY A 42 0.00 1.29 -6.44
CA GLY A 42 -0.05 2.33 -5.40
C GLY A 42 -1.34 2.33 -4.59
N LEU A 43 -1.27 2.85 -3.38
CA LEU A 43 -2.42 3.02 -2.48
C LEU A 43 -2.70 4.51 -2.26
N LEU A 44 -3.96 4.89 -2.42
CA LEU A 44 -4.46 6.22 -2.13
C LEU A 44 -5.06 6.25 -0.74
N ILE A 45 -4.52 7.14 0.10
CA ILE A 45 -4.97 7.37 1.47
C ILE A 45 -5.84 8.64 1.44
N GLY A 46 -7.15 8.42 1.59
CA GLY A 46 -8.20 9.44 1.38
C GLY A 46 -8.75 10.06 2.67
N TYR A 47 -9.42 11.20 2.49
CA TYR A 47 -9.86 12.16 3.53
C TYR A 47 -11.07 11.74 4.39
N ALA A 48 -11.72 10.60 4.14
CA ALA A 48 -12.78 10.09 5.01
C ALA A 48 -12.17 9.35 6.21
N ALA A 49 -11.18 9.97 6.83
CA ALA A 49 -10.50 9.39 7.96
C ALA A 49 -11.25 9.75 9.25
N PRO A 50 -11.15 8.91 10.29
CA PRO A 50 -11.87 9.02 11.56
C PRO A 50 -11.74 10.39 12.25
N SER A 51 -12.40 10.60 13.40
CA SER A 51 -12.05 11.74 14.27
C SER A 51 -10.53 11.84 14.43
N GLU A 52 -9.94 13.04 14.55
CA GLU A 52 -8.48 13.23 14.62
C GLU A 52 -7.78 12.26 15.60
N ARG A 53 -8.49 11.84 16.67
CA ARG A 53 -8.03 10.85 17.66
C ARG A 53 -7.80 9.44 17.10
N ALA A 54 -8.53 9.01 16.08
CA ALA A 54 -8.42 7.67 15.51
C ALA A 54 -7.50 7.61 14.27
N TYR A 55 -6.99 8.76 13.81
CA TYR A 55 -6.03 8.82 12.71
C TYR A 55 -4.69 8.10 13.02
N PRO A 56 -4.05 8.27 14.20
CA PRO A 56 -2.81 7.57 14.52
C PRO A 56 -2.97 6.04 14.54
N ALA A 57 -4.01 5.53 15.21
CA ALA A 57 -4.28 4.10 15.27
C ALA A 57 -4.58 3.49 13.88
N ALA A 58 -5.27 4.23 13.01
CA ALA A 58 -5.50 3.78 11.64
C ALA A 58 -4.20 3.72 10.81
N LEU A 59 -3.26 4.64 11.06
CA LEU A 59 -1.96 4.64 10.39
C LEU A 59 -1.06 3.49 10.89
N GLU A 60 -1.11 3.17 12.18
CA GLU A 60 -0.41 2.00 12.75
C GLU A 60 -0.93 0.69 12.15
N ALA A 61 -2.26 0.49 12.13
CA ALA A 61 -2.86 -0.68 11.52
C ALA A 61 -2.55 -0.81 10.03
N LEU A 62 -2.42 0.32 9.32
CA LEU A 62 -1.96 0.34 7.94
C LEU A 62 -0.48 -0.06 7.85
N ALA A 63 0.40 0.50 8.69
CA ALA A 63 1.82 0.16 8.70
C ALA A 63 2.04 -1.33 8.97
N GLU A 64 1.33 -1.91 9.94
CA GLU A 64 1.35 -3.36 10.21
C GLU A 64 0.89 -4.18 9.00
N THR A 65 -0.08 -3.68 8.24
CA THR A 65 -0.57 -4.34 7.02
C THR A 65 0.43 -4.31 5.88
N LEU A 66 1.26 -3.27 5.84
CA LEU A 66 2.29 -3.06 4.84
C LEU A 66 3.63 -3.69 5.23
N THR A 67 3.68 -4.46 6.32
CA THR A 67 4.86 -5.28 6.60
C THR A 67 4.86 -6.50 5.67
N TRP A 68 5.75 -6.48 4.69
CA TRP A 68 6.11 -7.67 3.93
C TRP A 68 7.64 -7.78 3.89
N GLU A 69 8.14 -9.00 3.90
CA GLU A 69 9.56 -9.22 3.67
C GLU A 69 9.80 -9.26 2.14
N PRO A 70 10.61 -8.37 1.57
CA PRO A 70 10.91 -8.43 0.15
C PRO A 70 11.66 -9.73 -0.15
N ALA A 71 11.28 -10.39 -1.24
CA ALA A 71 12.04 -11.55 -1.71
C ALA A 71 13.48 -11.09 -2.00
N ARG A 72 14.46 -11.74 -1.39
CA ARG A 72 15.88 -11.42 -1.63
C ARG A 72 16.16 -11.51 -3.13
N PRO A 73 16.63 -10.45 -3.79
CA PRO A 73 16.94 -10.53 -5.21
C PRO A 73 18.01 -11.62 -5.41
N PRO A 74 17.90 -12.44 -6.47
CA PRO A 74 18.90 -13.46 -6.74
C PRO A 74 20.28 -12.80 -6.89
N ALA A 75 21.29 -13.37 -6.25
CA ALA A 75 22.66 -12.87 -6.35
C ALA A 75 23.03 -12.81 -7.84
N ARG A 76 23.36 -11.59 -8.32
CA ARG A 76 23.81 -11.38 -9.70
C ARG A 76 25.05 -12.24 -9.91
N SER A 77 24.95 -13.26 -10.75
CA SER A 77 26.10 -14.01 -11.23
C SER A 77 26.91 -13.08 -12.14
N THR A 78 27.97 -12.51 -11.60
CA THR A 78 28.98 -11.79 -12.39
C THR A 78 29.68 -12.82 -13.27
N GLY A 79 29.44 -12.75 -14.58
CA GLY A 79 30.20 -13.43 -15.62
C GLY A 79 31.11 -12.45 -16.34
#